data_AF-A0AAP8U308-F1
#
_entry.id   AF-A0AAP8U308-F1
#
_cell.length_a   1.000
_cell.length_b   1.000
_cell.length_c   1.000
_cell.angle_alpha   90.00
_cell.angle_beta   90.00
_cell.angle_gamma   90.00
#
_symmetry.space_group_name_H-M   'P 1'
#
loop_
_entity.id
_entity.type
_entity.pdbx_description
1 polymer ?
#
loop_
_entity_poly.entity_id
_entity_poly.type
_entity_poly.pdbx_seq_one_letter_code
_entity_poly.pdbx_strand_id
1 'polypeptide(L)'
;MLWLGIKEKKRHANRLEKIPLRININGIRGKSTITRMAYSVLREDQYRVIGKTTGTDARMLYWFTEKEYPVIRKPQGANIGEQRDIIRKVVKQKANALVNECMAVNPDYQITFQNDLVKANIGVIVNVMEDHMDVLG
;
A
#
# COMPACT_ATOMS: atom_id res chain seq x y z
N MET A 1 -6.32 -13.51 24.85
CA MET A 1 -5.94 -13.34 23.42
C MET A 1 -6.61 -12.15 22.73
N LEU A 2 -7.91 -11.86 22.94
CA LEU A 2 -8.64 -10.76 22.26
C LEU A 2 -8.02 -9.35 22.49
N TRP A 3 -7.59 -9.06 23.71
CA TRP A 3 -7.01 -7.76 24.09
C TRP A 3 -5.74 -7.41 23.29
N LEU A 4 -4.90 -8.40 22.98
CA LEU A 4 -3.69 -8.19 22.18
C LEU A 4 -4.03 -7.74 20.76
N GLY A 5 -5.07 -8.33 20.16
CA GLY A 5 -5.58 -7.95 18.83
C GLY A 5 -6.11 -6.52 18.82
N ILE A 6 -6.92 -6.14 19.80
CA ILE A 6 -7.45 -4.76 19.94
C ILE A 6 -6.30 -3.77 20.09
N LYS A 7 -5.33 -4.05 20.96
CA LYS A 7 -4.14 -3.20 21.18
C LYS A 7 -3.31 -3.07 19.91
N GLU A 8 -3.20 -4.11 19.10
CA GLU A 8 -2.46 -4.07 17.85
C GLU A 8 -3.22 -3.30 16.74
N LYS A 9 -4.56 -3.42 16.68
CA LYS A 9 -5.42 -2.64 15.78
C LYS A 9 -5.34 -1.14 16.10
N LYS A 10 -5.43 -0.77 17.38
CA LYS A 10 -5.27 0.63 17.82
C LYS A 10 -3.86 1.17 17.51
N ARG A 11 -2.81 0.40 17.79
CA ARG A 11 -1.43 0.78 17.41
C ARG A 11 -1.25 0.95 15.92
N HIS A 12 -1.97 0.20 15.10
CA HIS A 12 -1.94 0.34 13.64
C HIS A 12 -2.66 1.61 13.19
N ALA A 13 -3.86 1.88 13.71
CA ALA A 13 -4.60 3.12 13.45
C ALA A 13 -3.76 4.37 13.77
N ASN A 14 -3.12 4.41 14.95
CA ASN A 14 -2.24 5.52 15.34
C ASN A 14 -1.00 5.69 14.43
N ARG A 15 -0.59 4.65 13.68
CA ARG A 15 0.49 4.77 12.68
C ARG A 15 -0.02 5.40 11.41
N LEU A 16 -1.24 5.05 10.98
CA LEU A 16 -1.86 5.64 9.79
C LEU A 16 -2.08 7.14 9.93
N GLU A 17 -2.43 7.61 11.14
CA GLU A 17 -2.56 9.05 11.45
C GLU A 17 -1.26 9.84 11.23
N LYS A 18 -0.10 9.19 11.32
CA LYS A 18 1.22 9.82 11.08
C LYS A 18 1.56 9.98 9.60
N ILE A 19 0.77 9.39 8.71
CA ILE A 19 0.97 9.40 7.27
C ILE A 19 -0.23 10.15 6.67
N PRO A 20 -0.28 11.48 6.70
CA PRO A 20 -1.48 12.24 6.35
C PRO A 20 -1.97 12.01 4.92
N LEU A 21 -1.08 11.78 3.95
CA LEU A 21 -1.46 11.45 2.58
C LEU A 21 -1.30 9.95 2.31
N ARG A 22 -2.37 9.26 1.94
CA ARG A 22 -2.37 7.82 1.67
C ARG A 22 -3.18 7.56 0.41
N ILE A 23 -2.48 7.24 -0.66
CA ILE A 23 -3.04 6.99 -1.98
C ILE A 23 -3.04 5.48 -2.22
N ASN A 24 -4.20 4.92 -2.57
CA ASN A 24 -4.33 3.53 -3.00
C ASN A 24 -4.56 3.46 -4.51
N ILE A 25 -3.65 2.80 -5.23
CA ILE A 25 -3.76 2.57 -6.67
C ILE A 25 -4.39 1.19 -6.90
N ASN A 26 -5.61 1.17 -7.42
CA ASN A 26 -6.39 -0.04 -7.69
C ASN A 26 -6.73 -0.15 -9.19
N GLY A 27 -7.14 -1.34 -9.64
CA GLY A 27 -7.47 -1.65 -11.04
C GLY A 27 -6.71 -2.86 -11.58
N ILE A 28 -6.77 -3.10 -12.88
CA ILE A 28 -6.33 -4.38 -13.47
C ILE A 28 -4.91 -4.25 -14.03
N ARG A 29 -4.69 -3.39 -15.04
CA ARG A 29 -3.39 -3.21 -15.69
C ARG A 29 -2.81 -1.81 -15.46
N GLY A 30 -1.48 -1.71 -15.40
CA GLY A 30 -0.77 -0.43 -15.32
C GLY A 30 -0.62 0.17 -13.91
N LYS A 31 -1.06 -0.52 -12.85
CA LYS A 31 -0.99 -0.02 -11.46
C LYS A 31 0.43 0.37 -11.03
N SER A 32 1.44 -0.45 -11.32
CA SER A 32 2.83 -0.15 -10.91
C SER A 32 3.40 1.07 -11.61
N THR A 33 3.03 1.31 -12.87
CA THR A 33 3.42 2.51 -13.61
C THR A 33 2.81 3.76 -12.97
N ILE A 34 1.50 3.72 -12.72
CA ILE A 34 0.78 4.83 -12.06
C ILE A 34 1.29 5.07 -10.64
N THR A 35 1.63 4.00 -9.90
CA THR A 35 2.24 4.10 -8.57
C THR A 35 3.57 4.85 -8.63
N ARG A 36 4.43 4.54 -9.60
CA ARG A 36 5.70 5.24 -9.79
C ARG A 36 5.50 6.69 -10.21
N MET A 37 4.56 6.97 -11.10
CA MET A 37 4.24 8.34 -11.50
C MET A 37 3.75 9.19 -10.32
N ALA A 38 2.75 8.70 -9.57
CA ALA A 38 2.23 9.41 -8.40
C ALA A 38 3.31 9.58 -7.32
N TYR A 39 4.15 8.57 -7.09
CA TYR A 39 5.31 8.68 -6.22
C TYR A 39 6.28 9.78 -6.69
N SER A 40 6.64 9.81 -7.98
CA SER A 40 7.58 10.79 -8.52
C SER A 40 7.04 12.21 -8.39
N VAL A 41 5.76 12.44 -8.71
CA VAL A 41 5.13 13.76 -8.55
C VAL A 41 5.21 14.24 -7.10
N LEU A 42 4.86 13.38 -6.14
CA LEU A 42 4.93 13.74 -4.72
C LEU A 42 6.37 13.96 -4.25
N ARG A 43 7.32 13.17 -4.76
CA ARG A 43 8.74 13.31 -4.42
C ARG A 43 9.29 14.66 -4.93
N GLU A 44 8.96 15.06 -6.16
CA GLU A 44 9.33 16.35 -6.72
C GLU A 44 8.72 17.51 -5.90
N ASP A 45 7.48 17.35 -5.45
CA ASP A 45 6.79 18.28 -4.54
C ASP A 45 7.26 18.18 -3.08
N GLN A 46 8.46 17.64 -2.84
CA GLN A 46 9.14 17.57 -1.54
C GLN A 46 8.41 16.77 -0.45
N TYR A 47 7.46 15.90 -0.81
CA TYR A 47 6.91 14.95 0.15
C TYR A 47 7.95 13.90 0.54
N ARG A 48 7.92 13.51 1.81
CA ARG A 48 8.59 12.31 2.29
C ARG A 48 7.71 11.11 1.95
N VAL A 49 7.58 10.85 0.65
CA VAL A 49 6.70 9.84 0.09
C VAL A 49 7.38 8.48 0.03
N ILE A 50 6.63 7.43 0.37
CA ILE A 50 7.01 6.06 0.07
C ILE A 50 6.06 5.49 -0.98
N GLY A 51 6.62 4.93 -2.04
CA GLY A 51 5.89 4.13 -3.01
C GLY A 51 6.01 2.64 -2.68
N LYS A 52 4.96 1.87 -2.93
CA LYS A 52 5.00 0.40 -2.89
C LYS A 52 4.28 -0.19 -4.09
N THR A 53 5.00 -0.95 -4.90
CA THR A 53 4.44 -1.72 -6.02
C THR A 53 4.16 -3.17 -5.61
N THR A 54 3.37 -3.89 -6.41
CA THR A 54 3.02 -5.30 -6.18
C THR A 54 3.35 -6.19 -7.38
N GLY A 55 2.86 -7.43 -7.40
CA GLY A 55 3.19 -8.42 -8.44
C GLY A 55 4.48 -9.20 -8.18
N THR A 56 5.06 -9.80 -9.22
CA THR A 56 6.26 -10.66 -9.14
C THR A 56 7.49 -9.88 -8.63
N ASP A 57 7.68 -8.65 -9.13
CA ASP A 57 8.75 -7.73 -8.72
C ASP A 57 8.21 -6.61 -7.83
N ALA A 58 7.70 -6.96 -6.65
CA ALA A 58 7.23 -5.97 -5.68
C ALA A 58 8.41 -5.14 -5.14
N ARG A 59 8.26 -3.81 -5.17
CA ARG A 59 9.32 -2.84 -4.82
C ARG A 59 8.82 -1.81 -3.82
N MET A 60 9.72 -1.36 -2.96
CA MET A 60 9.61 -0.18 -2.11
C MET A 60 10.43 0.95 -2.74
N LEU A 61 9.81 2.12 -2.86
CA LEU A 61 10.43 3.36 -3.33
C LEU A 61 10.50 4.33 -2.16
N TYR A 62 11.66 4.92 -1.90
CA TYR A 62 11.87 5.83 -0.78
C TYR A 62 12.35 7.19 -1.29
N TRP A 63 11.67 8.27 -0.92
CA TRP A 63 11.97 9.64 -1.38
C TRP A 63 13.45 10.06 -1.32
N PHE A 64 14.21 9.53 -0.35
CA PHE A 64 15.60 9.89 -0.10
C PHE A 64 16.62 9.11 -0.96
N THR A 65 16.19 8.25 -1.87
CA THR A 65 17.09 7.50 -2.76
C THR A 65 16.41 7.13 -4.07
N GLU A 66 17.21 6.99 -5.12
CA GLU A 66 16.74 6.55 -6.44
C GLU A 66 16.63 5.02 -6.54
N LYS A 67 17.17 4.29 -5.55
CA LYS A 67 17.14 2.83 -5.53
C LYS A 67 15.76 2.30 -5.15
N GLU A 68 15.29 1.32 -5.93
CA GLU A 68 14.13 0.52 -5.57
C GLU A 68 14.55 -0.73 -4.79
N TYR A 69 13.88 -1.01 -3.67
CA TYR A 69 14.20 -2.14 -2.80
C TYR A 69 13.16 -3.24 -2.94
N PRO A 70 13.54 -4.52 -3.07
CA PRO A 70 12.57 -5.61 -3.11
C PRO A 70 11.73 -5.67 -1.83
N VAL A 71 10.44 -5.94 -1.97
CA VAL A 71 9.57 -6.25 -0.83
C VAL A 71 9.88 -7.68 -0.37
N ILE A 72 10.49 -7.81 0.81
CA ILE A 72 10.75 -9.12 1.43
C ILE A 72 9.41 -9.70 1.92
N ARG A 73 8.90 -10.71 1.21
CA ARG A 73 7.67 -11.41 1.54
C ARG A 73 7.90 -12.49 2.60
N LYS A 74 6.90 -12.71 3.44
CA LYS A 74 6.84 -13.89 4.31
C LYS A 74 6.39 -15.10 3.47
N PRO A 75 6.67 -16.35 3.92
CA PRO A 75 6.32 -17.56 3.17
C PRO A 75 4.83 -17.66 2.79
N GLN A 76 3.95 -17.01 3.55
CA GLN A 76 2.50 -17.00 3.35
C GLN A 76 2.02 -16.03 2.27
N GLY A 77 2.90 -15.44 1.46
CA GLY A 77 2.55 -14.46 0.43
C GLY A 77 2.07 -13.11 0.99
N ALA A 78 1.50 -12.28 0.12
CA ALA A 78 1.01 -10.96 0.52
C ALA A 78 -0.23 -11.07 1.42
N ASN A 79 -0.09 -10.63 2.66
CA ASN A 79 -1.11 -10.78 3.69
C ASN A 79 -1.25 -9.53 4.57
N ILE A 80 -2.26 -9.55 5.44
CA ILE A 80 -2.52 -8.51 6.45
C ILE A 80 -1.26 -8.14 7.25
N GLY A 81 -0.46 -9.12 7.65
CA GLY A 81 0.76 -8.91 8.41
C GLY A 81 1.82 -8.12 7.63
N GLU A 82 2.01 -8.43 6.36
CA GLU A 82 2.92 -7.69 5.47
C GLU A 82 2.51 -6.22 5.36
N GLN A 83 1.22 -5.92 5.15
CA GLN A 83 0.76 -4.54 5.03
C GLN A 83 1.00 -3.74 6.32
N ARG A 84 0.80 -4.38 7.48
CA ARG A 84 1.09 -3.75 8.78
C ARG A 84 2.58 -3.50 8.98
N ASP A 85 3.43 -4.39 8.51
CA ASP A 85 4.88 -4.22 8.52
C ASP A 85 5.34 -3.11 7.57
N ILE A 86 4.69 -2.96 6.40
CA ILE A 86 4.91 -1.83 5.49
C ILE A 86 4.55 -0.52 6.19
N ILE A 87 3.35 -0.39 6.77
CA ILE A 87 2.96 0.83 7.50
C ILE A 87 3.93 1.14 8.66
N ARG A 88 4.41 0.12 9.39
CA ARG A 88 5.45 0.29 10.42
C ARG A 88 6.74 0.87 9.83
N LYS A 89 7.20 0.36 8.67
CA LYS A 89 8.38 0.88 7.97
C LYS A 89 8.16 2.32 7.52
N VAL A 90 6.99 2.63 6.95
CA VAL A 90 6.66 3.98 6.48
C VAL A 90 6.75 5.01 7.61
N VAL A 91 6.14 4.72 8.76
CA VAL A 91 6.24 5.59 9.94
C VAL A 91 7.67 5.65 10.49
N LYS A 92 8.42 4.54 10.48
CA LYS A 92 9.82 4.52 10.95
C LYS A 92 10.70 5.49 10.16
N GLN A 93 10.46 5.61 8.85
CA GLN A 93 11.19 6.56 8.01
C GLN A 93 10.71 8.01 8.17
N LYS A 94 9.66 8.26 8.96
CA LYS A 94 9.01 9.58 9.12
C LYS A 94 8.39 10.09 7.80
N ALA A 95 7.92 9.16 6.95
CA ALA A 95 7.20 9.49 5.74
C ALA A 95 5.87 10.19 6.05
N ASN A 96 5.51 11.20 5.28
CA ASN A 96 4.22 11.90 5.38
C ASN A 96 3.25 11.53 4.24
N ALA A 97 3.72 10.77 3.25
CA ALA A 97 2.89 10.26 2.18
C ALA A 97 3.18 8.78 1.88
N LEU A 98 2.13 8.05 1.48
CA LEU A 98 2.21 6.67 1.00
C LEU A 98 1.45 6.56 -0.31
N VAL A 99 2.10 6.07 -1.37
CA VAL A 99 1.45 5.63 -2.60
C VAL A 99 1.56 4.12 -2.66
N ASN A 100 0.42 3.44 -2.62
CA ASN A 100 0.37 2.02 -2.40
C ASN A 100 -0.46 1.34 -3.47
N GLU A 101 0.18 0.43 -4.20
CA GLU A 101 -0.49 -0.43 -5.16
C GLU A 101 -1.31 -1.52 -4.44
N CYS A 102 -2.58 -1.62 -4.82
CA CYS A 102 -3.49 -2.66 -4.35
C CYS A 102 -3.16 -4.00 -5.03
N MET A 103 -3.02 -5.05 -4.23
CA MET A 103 -2.85 -6.44 -4.69
C MET A 103 -4.11 -7.29 -4.47
N ALA A 104 -5.11 -6.75 -3.79
CA ALA A 104 -6.27 -7.51 -3.37
C ALA A 104 -7.21 -7.77 -4.56
N VAL A 105 -7.28 -9.02 -5.03
CA VAL A 105 -8.25 -9.45 -6.04
C VAL A 105 -9.58 -9.83 -5.37
N ASN A 106 -9.50 -10.51 -4.21
CA ASN A 106 -10.67 -10.90 -3.44
C ASN A 106 -11.39 -9.64 -2.85
N PRO A 107 -12.72 -9.52 -3.02
CA PRO A 107 -13.51 -8.38 -2.54
C PRO A 107 -13.41 -8.13 -1.02
N ASP A 108 -13.51 -9.17 -0.19
CA ASP A 108 -13.42 -9.03 1.27
C ASP A 108 -12.05 -8.53 1.72
N TYR A 109 -11.00 -8.99 1.03
CA TYR A 109 -9.66 -8.50 1.28
C TYR A 109 -9.49 -7.05 0.81
N GLN A 110 -10.13 -6.63 -0.30
CA GLN A 110 -10.13 -5.21 -0.70
C GLN A 110 -10.78 -4.32 0.37
N ILE A 111 -11.93 -4.74 0.91
CA ILE A 111 -12.63 -4.03 1.97
C ILE A 111 -11.73 -3.90 3.21
N THR A 112 -11.14 -5.01 3.66
CA THR A 112 -10.23 -5.02 4.81
C THR A 112 -9.00 -4.15 4.56
N PHE A 113 -8.42 -4.23 3.36
CA PHE A 113 -7.25 -3.47 2.98
C PHE A 113 -7.51 -1.96 3.02
N GLN A 114 -8.64 -1.52 2.47
CA GLN A 114 -9.03 -0.13 2.49
C GLN A 114 -9.44 0.33 3.90
N ASN A 115 -10.29 -0.41 4.60
CA ASN A 115 -10.92 0.05 5.84
C ASN A 115 -10.06 -0.14 7.09
N ASP A 116 -9.15 -1.12 7.10
CA ASP A 116 -8.35 -1.45 8.28
C ASP A 116 -6.84 -1.29 8.08
N LEU A 117 -6.31 -1.56 6.87
CA LEU A 117 -4.86 -1.62 6.65
C LEU A 117 -4.26 -0.32 6.14
N VAL A 118 -4.78 0.25 5.05
CA VAL A 118 -4.22 1.43 4.40
C VAL A 118 -5.00 2.69 4.75
N LYS A 119 -6.33 2.62 4.87
CA LYS A 119 -7.21 3.78 5.08
C LYS A 119 -6.84 4.94 4.16
N ALA A 120 -6.74 4.63 2.87
CA ALA A 120 -6.37 5.61 1.86
C ALA A 120 -7.41 6.72 1.82
N ASN A 121 -6.96 7.97 1.78
CA ASN A 121 -7.82 9.12 1.59
C ASN A 121 -7.98 9.51 0.12
N ILE A 122 -7.14 8.95 -0.76
CA ILE A 122 -7.29 9.03 -2.21
C ILE A 122 -7.28 7.61 -2.78
N GLY A 123 -8.34 7.26 -3.50
CA GLY A 123 -8.40 6.05 -4.32
C GLY A 123 -8.20 6.41 -5.78
N VAL A 124 -7.30 5.71 -6.47
CA VAL A 124 -7.11 5.84 -7.92
C VAL A 124 -7.52 4.52 -8.55
N ILE A 125 -8.48 4.58 -9.48
CA ILE A 125 -8.84 3.41 -10.30
C ILE A 125 -8.18 3.58 -11.66
N VAL A 126 -7.20 2.72 -11.93
CA VAL A 126 -6.57 2.61 -13.25
C VAL A 126 -7.41 1.72 -14.17
N ASN A 127 -6.98 1.56 -15.42
CA ASN A 127 -7.73 0.79 -16.43
C ASN A 127 -8.28 -0.54 -15.87
N VAL A 128 -9.60 -0.67 -16.00
CA VAL A 128 -10.38 -1.86 -15.66
C VAL A 128 -10.80 -2.47 -16.99
N MET A 129 -9.93 -3.32 -17.55
CA MET A 129 -10.22 -4.09 -18.75
C MET A 129 -10.61 -5.50 -18.29
N GLU A 130 -11.64 -6.12 -18.86
CA GLU A 130 -12.07 -7.48 -18.48
C GLU A 130 -10.88 -8.47 -18.48
N ASP A 131 -10.43 -8.82 -17.29
CA ASP A 131 -9.38 -9.81 -17.03
C ASP A 131 -9.77 -10.47 -15.70
N HIS A 132 -9.86 -11.80 -15.68
CA HIS A 132 -10.33 -12.61 -14.55
C HIS A 132 -11.83 -12.51 -14.20
N MET A 133 -12.72 -12.73 -15.19
CA MET A 133 -14.18 -12.88 -14.97
C MET A 133 -14.49 -13.91 -13.86
N ASP A 134 -13.70 -14.98 -13.78
CA ASP A 134 -13.88 -16.10 -12.84
C ASP A 134 -13.72 -15.70 -11.36
N VAL A 135 -13.11 -14.55 -11.06
CA VAL A 135 -12.82 -14.08 -9.68
C VAL A 135 -13.58 -12.78 -9.36
N LEU A 136 -14.02 -12.06 -10.39
CA LEU A 136 -14.70 -10.77 -10.26
C LEU A 136 -16.23 -10.90 -10.19
N GLY A 137 -16.78 -12.09 -10.51
CA GLY A 137 -18.21 -12.40 -10.49
C GLY A 137 -18.71 -12.82 -11.86
#